data_AF-A0A9N8DDR9-F1
#
_entry.id   AF-A0A9N8DDR9-F1
#
_cell.length_a   1.000
_cell.length_b   1.000
_cell.length_c   1.000
_cell.angle_alpha   90.00
_cell.angle_beta   90.00
_cell.angle_gamma   90.00
#
_symmetry.space_group_name_H-M   'P 1'
#
loop_
_entity.id
_entity.type
_entity.pdbx_description
1 polymer ?
#
loop_
_entity_poly.entity_id
_entity_poly.type
_entity_poly.pdbx_seq_one_letter_code
_entity_poly.pdbx_strand_id
1 'polypeptide(L)'
;KIDLIYAGLNVQYVLRFLFEQKKKQNGNLKTHGELRKYKDAILWGAKVAKQRLPRSFYEEMDTFLQSYKKEFAQAKKQGSVDEQEADPITFSLYSLILDWAVESNNVFVWFWTLSQWNFMARCASIDPLRFHNFKVGQDSIIGKYDDQKADKAGEKLSEKNIYANPFNWKQCFWTGYGIYVALNADRLASDERLFLSQSAKEGSASKRYCEQLTTIIEKHETEVMAHLRPKHFNPYGLRKGAATHAVSGTTQSPSLPSVARRGEWSQGQVLDVYWHFASSGDHYLGRILAGLHPNKVGFATLPPHFTMNDARNNPVILKAMEMLYQPLLTAYQGKSNNPLPILLRCLACIVYHSDSLIQAMVRTPGHDFSKLAILHDRPLLAELQRLVTTEPTKNVMSVATGIPPHVELAMQLQCVLDMASKVIATTETQSDRIVTTVREAIQEQAWQSGHITGPKLLETLQQFQKESLATLTIDLLK
;
A
#
# COMPACT_ATOMS: atom_id res chain seq x y z
N LYS A 1 -31.06 36.54 -10.99
CA LYS A 1 -31.53 35.19 -10.59
C LYS A 1 -32.66 35.39 -9.60
N ILE A 2 -33.87 34.98 -9.95
CA ILE A 2 -35.01 35.02 -9.02
C ILE A 2 -34.88 33.76 -8.15
N ASP A 3 -34.72 33.94 -6.85
CA ASP A 3 -34.67 32.83 -5.89
C ASP A 3 -36.09 32.27 -5.69
N LEU A 4 -36.19 31.00 -5.30
CA LEU A 4 -37.48 30.38 -5.02
C LEU A 4 -38.16 31.08 -3.82
N ILE A 5 -39.45 31.32 -3.92
CA ILE A 5 -40.25 31.78 -2.77
C ILE A 5 -40.58 30.54 -1.92
N TYR A 6 -39.75 30.25 -0.92
CA TYR A 6 -39.86 29.01 -0.14
C TYR A 6 -41.11 28.99 0.74
N ALA A 7 -41.51 30.12 1.33
CA ALA A 7 -42.68 30.20 2.21
C ALA A 7 -44.03 29.91 1.52
N GLY A 8 -44.11 30.18 0.21
CA GLY A 8 -45.31 29.95 -0.61
C GLY A 8 -45.13 28.82 -1.63
N LEU A 9 -44.11 27.97 -1.45
CA LEU A 9 -43.78 26.94 -2.42
C LEU A 9 -44.91 25.91 -2.54
N ASN A 10 -45.58 25.90 -3.69
CA ASN A 10 -46.59 24.90 -3.96
C ASN A 10 -45.93 23.57 -4.37
N VAL A 11 -46.02 22.59 -3.46
CA VAL A 11 -45.41 21.26 -3.62
C VAL A 11 -45.93 20.49 -4.84
N GLN A 12 -47.16 20.74 -5.30
CA GLN A 12 -47.71 20.06 -6.49
C GLN A 12 -46.89 20.33 -7.76
N TYR A 13 -46.39 21.56 -7.93
CA TYR A 13 -45.51 21.88 -9.06
C TYR A 13 -44.16 21.18 -8.94
N VAL A 14 -43.63 21.03 -7.72
CA VAL A 14 -42.39 20.30 -7.47
C VAL A 14 -42.57 18.82 -7.80
N LEU A 15 -43.66 18.19 -7.35
CA LEU A 15 -43.96 16.79 -7.65
C LEU A 15 -44.13 16.55 -9.13
N ARG A 16 -44.84 17.44 -9.83
CA ARG A 16 -45.00 17.36 -11.30
C ARG A 16 -43.65 17.46 -12.01
N PHE A 17 -42.81 18.42 -11.60
CA PHE A 17 -41.45 18.55 -12.12
C PHE A 17 -40.63 17.27 -11.88
N LEU A 18 -40.69 16.68 -10.69
CA LEU A 18 -39.97 15.43 -10.39
C LEU A 18 -40.50 14.25 -11.20
N PHE A 19 -41.80 14.20 -11.43
CA PHE A 19 -42.43 13.17 -12.26
C PHE A 19 -41.97 13.27 -13.72
N GLU A 20 -41.87 14.47 -14.27
CA GLU A 20 -41.33 14.70 -15.61
C GLU A 20 -39.83 14.39 -15.68
N GLN A 21 -39.09 14.69 -14.60
CA GLN A 21 -37.66 14.44 -14.50
C GLN A 21 -37.31 13.00 -14.13
N LYS A 22 -38.26 12.10 -13.89
CA LYS A 22 -37.95 10.74 -13.38
C LYS A 22 -37.26 9.83 -14.39
N LYS A 23 -37.29 10.18 -15.68
CA LYS A 23 -36.60 9.45 -16.75
C LYS A 23 -35.31 10.15 -17.14
N LYS A 24 -34.31 9.36 -17.53
CA LYS A 24 -33.07 9.81 -18.16
C LYS A 24 -33.26 9.91 -19.67
N GLN A 25 -32.28 10.49 -20.36
CA GLN A 25 -32.30 10.61 -21.83
C GLN A 25 -32.38 9.25 -22.53
N ASN A 26 -31.83 8.19 -21.94
CA ASN A 26 -31.90 6.82 -22.44
C ASN A 26 -33.24 6.11 -22.13
N GLY A 27 -34.22 6.80 -21.56
CA GLY A 27 -35.53 6.24 -21.20
C GLY A 27 -35.59 5.53 -19.85
N ASN A 28 -34.44 5.19 -19.25
CA ASN A 28 -34.37 4.52 -17.96
C ASN A 28 -34.79 5.44 -16.80
N LEU A 29 -35.32 4.86 -15.72
CA LEU A 29 -35.65 5.61 -14.52
C LEU A 29 -34.40 6.09 -13.79
N LYS A 30 -34.45 7.32 -13.28
CA LYS A 30 -33.49 7.86 -12.30
C LYS A 30 -33.59 7.07 -10.99
N THR A 31 -32.51 7.01 -10.21
CA THR A 31 -32.59 6.35 -8.91
C THR A 31 -33.38 7.18 -7.91
N HIS A 32 -33.90 6.51 -6.88
CA HIS A 32 -34.49 7.19 -5.73
C HIS A 32 -33.55 8.27 -5.15
N GLY A 33 -32.24 8.00 -5.11
CA GLY A 33 -31.24 8.96 -4.65
C GLY A 33 -31.12 10.19 -5.56
N GLU A 34 -31.19 10.01 -6.88
CA GLU A 34 -31.17 11.11 -7.85
C GLU A 34 -32.40 12.04 -7.69
N LEU A 35 -33.60 11.49 -7.48
CA LEU A 35 -34.78 12.30 -7.20
C LEU A 35 -34.75 12.95 -5.81
N ARG A 36 -34.24 12.24 -4.78
CA ARG A 36 -34.09 12.78 -3.43
C ARG A 36 -33.20 14.03 -3.38
N LYS A 37 -32.17 14.10 -4.22
CA LYS A 37 -31.28 15.29 -4.30
C LYS A 37 -32.02 16.59 -4.58
N TYR A 38 -33.14 16.56 -5.32
CA TYR A 38 -33.96 17.76 -5.53
C TYR A 38 -34.64 18.21 -4.24
N LYS A 39 -35.18 17.26 -3.46
CA LYS A 39 -35.70 17.54 -2.11
C LYS A 39 -34.62 18.20 -1.25
N ASP A 40 -33.43 17.59 -1.22
CA ASP A 40 -32.30 18.06 -0.41
C ASP A 40 -31.84 19.46 -0.84
N ALA A 41 -31.84 19.75 -2.15
CA ALA A 41 -31.50 21.06 -2.69
C ALA A 41 -32.52 22.15 -2.29
N ILE A 42 -33.82 21.84 -2.35
CA ILE A 42 -34.88 22.78 -1.93
C ILE A 42 -34.81 23.03 -0.42
N LEU A 43 -34.59 21.98 0.38
CA LEU A 43 -34.40 22.10 1.83
C LEU A 43 -33.18 22.97 2.16
N TRP A 44 -32.08 22.77 1.45
CA TRP A 44 -30.86 23.57 1.62
C TRP A 44 -31.09 25.02 1.22
N GLY A 45 -31.75 25.28 0.08
CA GLY A 45 -32.11 26.63 -0.36
C GLY A 45 -32.97 27.37 0.67
N ALA A 46 -34.02 26.73 1.18
CA ALA A 46 -34.88 27.28 2.22
C ALA A 46 -34.10 27.62 3.50
N LYS A 47 -33.18 26.73 3.91
CA LYS A 47 -32.29 26.93 5.05
C LYS A 47 -31.39 28.16 4.86
N VAL A 48 -30.77 28.29 3.68
CA VAL A 48 -29.89 29.43 3.35
C VAL A 48 -30.67 30.74 3.31
N ALA A 49 -31.88 30.71 2.74
CA ALA A 49 -32.79 31.85 2.68
C ALA A 49 -33.46 32.18 4.04
N LYS A 50 -33.22 31.37 5.08
CA LYS A 50 -33.87 31.47 6.40
C LYS A 50 -35.41 31.47 6.33
N GLN A 51 -35.98 30.76 5.35
CA GLN A 51 -37.41 30.62 5.16
C GLN A 51 -37.88 29.21 5.53
N ARG A 52 -39.12 29.10 6.01
CA ARG A 52 -39.77 27.79 6.23
C ARG A 52 -40.50 27.36 4.98
N LEU A 53 -40.45 26.07 4.68
CA LEU A 53 -41.28 25.46 3.65
C LEU A 53 -42.67 25.14 4.22
N PRO A 54 -43.72 25.10 3.39
CA PRO A 54 -45.04 24.64 3.80
C PRO A 54 -44.99 23.22 4.35
N ARG A 55 -45.85 22.91 5.33
CA ARG A 55 -45.93 21.57 5.92
C ARG A 55 -46.20 20.49 4.87
N SER A 56 -47.07 20.81 3.90
CA SER A 56 -47.39 19.96 2.74
C SER A 56 -46.15 19.55 1.93
N PHE A 57 -45.13 20.41 1.84
CA PHE A 57 -43.89 20.05 1.16
C PHE A 57 -43.22 18.83 1.80
N TYR A 58 -43.13 18.80 3.14
CA TYR A 58 -42.45 17.70 3.84
C TYR A 58 -43.22 16.38 3.68
N GLU A 59 -44.52 16.40 3.96
CA GLU A 59 -45.39 15.22 3.96
C GLU A 59 -45.53 14.60 2.56
N GLU A 60 -45.79 15.44 1.55
CA GLU A 60 -46.04 14.96 0.20
C GLU A 60 -44.75 14.54 -0.52
N MET A 61 -43.64 15.24 -0.30
CA MET A 61 -42.34 14.82 -0.86
C MET A 61 -41.89 13.47 -0.32
N ASP A 62 -42.07 13.20 0.98
CA ASP A 62 -41.74 11.91 1.56
C ASP A 62 -42.65 10.80 1.03
N THR A 63 -43.94 11.08 0.89
CA THR A 63 -44.91 10.15 0.29
C THR A 63 -44.56 9.82 -1.17
N PHE A 64 -44.20 10.84 -1.96
CA PHE A 64 -43.76 10.68 -3.34
C PHE A 64 -42.48 9.83 -3.43
N LEU A 65 -41.46 10.14 -2.63
CA LEU A 65 -40.20 9.40 -2.64
C LEU A 65 -40.39 7.93 -2.22
N GLN A 66 -41.23 7.67 -1.22
CA GLN A 66 -41.57 6.30 -0.81
C GLN A 66 -42.31 5.53 -1.91
N SER A 67 -43.26 6.18 -2.59
CA SER A 67 -43.99 5.59 -3.71
C SER A 67 -43.07 5.31 -4.90
N TYR A 68 -42.21 6.27 -5.23
CA TYR A 68 -41.22 6.13 -6.29
C TYR A 68 -40.21 5.01 -6.01
N LYS A 69 -39.86 4.76 -4.75
CA LYS A 69 -39.01 3.62 -4.37
C LYS A 69 -39.62 2.28 -4.82
N LYS A 70 -40.95 2.14 -4.77
CA LYS A 70 -41.68 0.95 -5.24
C LYS A 70 -41.72 0.89 -6.78
N GLU A 71 -42.00 2.02 -7.44
CA GLU A 71 -41.95 2.13 -8.91
C GLU A 71 -40.56 1.76 -9.46
N PHE A 72 -39.51 2.31 -8.86
CA PHE A 72 -38.13 2.01 -9.23
C PHE A 72 -37.79 0.52 -9.04
N ALA A 73 -38.27 -0.11 -7.97
CA ALA A 73 -38.07 -1.54 -7.75
C ALA A 73 -38.77 -2.41 -8.81
N GLN A 74 -39.95 -2.01 -9.28
CA GLN A 74 -40.65 -2.68 -10.39
C GLN A 74 -39.92 -2.49 -11.72
N ALA A 75 -39.52 -1.27 -12.05
CA ALA A 75 -38.73 -0.98 -13.25
C ALA A 75 -37.39 -1.73 -13.24
N LYS A 76 -36.77 -1.91 -12.07
CA LYS A 76 -35.55 -2.71 -11.90
C LYS A 76 -35.77 -4.18 -12.29
N LYS A 77 -36.90 -4.78 -11.89
CA LYS A 77 -37.26 -6.15 -12.31
C LYS A 77 -37.47 -6.27 -13.82
N GLN A 78 -37.87 -5.19 -14.47
CA GLN A 78 -38.12 -5.10 -15.91
C GLN A 78 -36.89 -4.65 -16.72
N GLY A 79 -35.71 -4.50 -16.09
CA GLY A 79 -34.49 -4.04 -16.76
C GLY A 79 -34.54 -2.58 -17.25
N SER A 80 -35.51 -1.78 -16.80
CA SER A 80 -35.74 -0.40 -17.24
C SER A 80 -35.05 0.64 -16.33
N VAL A 81 -33.93 0.23 -15.71
CA VAL A 81 -33.09 1.07 -14.85
C VAL A 81 -31.64 0.84 -15.20
N ASP A 82 -30.81 1.87 -15.05
CA ASP A 82 -29.37 1.68 -15.17
C ASP A 82 -28.84 0.87 -13.98
N GLU A 83 -27.98 -0.11 -14.24
CA GLU A 83 -27.20 -0.78 -13.20
C GLU A 83 -26.09 0.19 -12.75
N GLN A 84 -26.31 0.89 -11.62
CA GLN A 84 -25.45 1.99 -11.18
C GLN A 84 -24.32 1.59 -10.22
N GLU A 85 -24.21 0.31 -9.86
CA GLU A 85 -23.19 -0.10 -8.92
C GLU A 85 -21.88 -0.39 -9.64
N ALA A 86 -20.90 0.47 -9.40
CA ALA A 86 -19.51 0.18 -9.74
C ALA A 86 -19.10 -1.18 -9.13
N ASP A 87 -18.60 -2.07 -9.95
CA ASP A 87 -18.10 -3.36 -9.48
C ASP A 87 -16.83 -3.13 -8.61
N PRO A 88 -16.59 -3.97 -7.58
CA PRO A 88 -15.34 -3.90 -6.83
C PRO A 88 -14.17 -4.22 -7.77
N ILE A 89 -13.17 -3.34 -7.81
CA ILE A 89 -11.91 -3.62 -8.53
C ILE A 89 -11.15 -4.67 -7.72
N THR A 90 -10.97 -5.86 -8.28
CA THR A 90 -10.29 -6.97 -7.61
C THR A 90 -8.82 -6.63 -7.32
N PHE A 91 -8.19 -7.30 -6.35
CA PHE A 91 -6.77 -7.09 -6.05
C PHE A 91 -5.86 -7.40 -7.24
N SER A 92 -6.22 -8.40 -8.06
CA SER A 92 -5.50 -8.73 -9.29
C SER A 92 -5.55 -7.58 -10.29
N LEU A 93 -6.74 -7.02 -10.54
CA LEU A 93 -6.84 -5.87 -11.43
C LEU A 93 -6.18 -4.61 -10.86
N TYR A 94 -6.29 -4.38 -9.56
CA TYR A 94 -5.55 -3.31 -8.89
C TYR A 94 -4.04 -3.43 -9.16
N SER A 95 -3.48 -4.65 -9.06
CA SER A 95 -2.07 -4.90 -9.37
C SER A 95 -1.74 -4.58 -10.83
N LEU A 96 -2.58 -5.04 -11.77
CA LEU A 96 -2.42 -4.73 -13.20
C LEU A 96 -2.49 -3.22 -13.49
N ILE A 97 -3.41 -2.49 -12.85
CA ILE A 97 -3.51 -1.03 -13.01
C ILE A 97 -2.21 -0.35 -12.56
N LEU A 98 -1.59 -0.82 -11.46
CA LEU A 98 -0.30 -0.30 -11.01
C LEU A 98 0.81 -0.61 -12.01
N ASP A 99 0.83 -1.83 -12.57
CA ASP A 99 1.78 -2.23 -13.61
C ASP A 99 1.66 -1.32 -14.84
N TRP A 100 0.45 -1.18 -15.38
CA TRP A 100 0.19 -0.35 -16.57
C TRP A 100 0.48 1.13 -16.33
N ALA A 101 0.17 1.66 -15.14
CA ALA A 101 0.48 3.04 -14.80
C ALA A 101 1.99 3.31 -14.77
N VAL A 102 2.79 2.37 -14.25
CA VAL A 102 4.26 2.45 -14.29
C VAL A 102 4.77 2.34 -15.74
N GLU A 103 4.31 1.34 -16.48
CA GLU A 103 4.78 1.06 -17.85
C GLU A 103 4.46 2.20 -18.82
N SER A 104 3.33 2.89 -18.60
CA SER A 104 2.96 4.10 -19.34
C SER A 104 3.63 5.39 -18.83
N ASN A 105 4.62 5.28 -17.93
CA ASN A 105 5.31 6.41 -17.29
C ASN A 105 4.34 7.39 -16.60
N ASN A 106 3.22 6.90 -16.06
CA ASN A 106 2.21 7.70 -15.39
C ASN A 106 2.31 7.58 -13.86
N VAL A 107 3.36 8.18 -13.30
CA VAL A 107 3.63 8.18 -11.84
C VAL A 107 2.49 8.80 -11.05
N PHE A 108 1.75 9.77 -11.63
CA PHE A 108 0.58 10.37 -10.99
C PHE A 108 -0.54 9.35 -10.78
N VAL A 109 -0.95 8.61 -11.82
CA VAL A 109 -1.97 7.57 -11.69
C VAL A 109 -1.49 6.44 -10.80
N TRP A 110 -0.21 6.06 -10.89
CA TRP A 110 0.38 5.00 -10.05
C TRP A 110 0.26 5.35 -8.56
N PHE A 111 0.79 6.50 -8.13
CA PHE A 111 0.76 6.90 -6.72
C PHE A 111 -0.64 7.26 -6.23
N TRP A 112 -1.49 7.85 -7.09
CA TRP A 112 -2.90 8.07 -6.74
C TRP A 112 -3.62 6.75 -6.48
N THR A 113 -3.43 5.75 -7.33
CA THR A 113 -4.08 4.43 -7.19
C THR A 113 -3.62 3.72 -5.91
N LEU A 114 -2.32 3.78 -5.59
CA LEU A 114 -1.77 3.34 -4.30
C LEU A 114 -2.48 4.04 -3.13
N SER A 115 -2.63 5.37 -3.21
CA SER A 115 -3.25 6.18 -2.17
C SER A 115 -4.72 5.83 -2.00
N GLN A 116 -5.49 5.75 -3.08
CA GLN A 116 -6.91 5.44 -3.02
C GLN A 116 -7.19 4.05 -2.44
N TRP A 117 -6.36 3.05 -2.80
CA TRP A 117 -6.45 1.69 -2.28
C TRP A 117 -6.14 1.63 -0.78
N ASN A 118 -4.96 2.11 -0.37
CA ASN A 118 -4.48 2.01 1.01
C ASN A 118 -5.33 2.81 2.01
N PHE A 119 -5.91 3.92 1.57
CA PHE A 119 -6.83 4.70 2.38
C PHE A 119 -8.29 4.17 2.35
N MET A 120 -8.62 3.20 1.49
CA MET A 120 -10.01 2.80 1.21
C MET A 120 -10.91 4.01 0.87
N ALA A 121 -10.41 4.86 -0.03
CA ALA A 121 -10.90 6.21 -0.22
C ALA A 121 -11.76 6.39 -1.48
N ARG A 122 -12.61 7.41 -1.46
CA ARG A 122 -13.14 7.99 -2.71
C ARG A 122 -12.10 8.94 -3.29
N CYS A 123 -12.12 9.17 -4.60
CA CYS A 123 -11.23 10.15 -5.24
C CYS A 123 -11.31 11.54 -4.59
N ALA A 124 -12.50 11.97 -4.17
CA ALA A 124 -12.71 13.25 -3.47
C ALA A 124 -11.98 13.37 -2.11
N SER A 125 -11.62 12.23 -1.48
CA SER A 125 -10.86 12.22 -0.23
C SER A 125 -9.34 12.12 -0.46
N ILE A 126 -8.92 11.74 -1.67
CA ILE A 126 -7.51 11.69 -2.06
C ILE A 126 -7.06 13.05 -2.62
N ASP A 127 -7.94 13.71 -3.37
CA ASP A 127 -7.69 15.00 -4.01
C ASP A 127 -7.08 16.08 -3.09
N PRO A 128 -7.60 16.30 -1.86
CA PRO A 128 -7.10 17.37 -0.99
C PRO A 128 -5.89 16.97 -0.13
N LEU A 129 -5.33 15.76 -0.25
CA LEU A 129 -4.26 15.28 0.62
C LEU A 129 -3.02 16.20 0.59
N ARG A 130 -2.45 16.44 1.77
CA ARG A 130 -1.32 17.34 2.04
C ARG A 130 -0.31 16.69 2.98
N PHE A 131 0.86 17.30 3.16
CA PHE A 131 1.88 16.78 4.07
C PHE A 131 1.42 16.64 5.52
N HIS A 132 0.67 17.61 6.05
CA HIS A 132 0.19 17.54 7.44
C HIS A 132 -0.81 16.40 7.69
N ASN A 133 -1.41 15.81 6.64
CA ASN A 133 -2.28 14.64 6.78
C ASN A 133 -1.50 13.37 7.13
N PHE A 134 -0.17 13.41 7.12
CA PHE A 134 0.69 12.26 7.38
C PHE A 134 1.59 12.49 8.60
N LYS A 135 1.81 11.43 9.37
CA LYS A 135 2.81 11.38 10.44
C LYS A 135 3.50 10.02 10.46
N VAL A 136 4.64 9.98 11.14
CA VAL A 136 5.39 8.74 11.38
C VAL A 136 4.65 7.89 12.42
N GLY A 137 4.35 6.64 12.07
CA GLY A 137 3.90 5.60 13.01
C GLY A 137 5.06 4.72 13.48
N GLN A 138 4.78 3.66 14.25
CA GLN A 138 5.79 2.74 14.76
C GLN A 138 6.58 2.08 13.60
N ASP A 139 5.89 1.27 12.80
CA ASP A 139 6.36 0.60 11.58
C ASP A 139 5.46 0.93 10.36
N SER A 140 4.62 1.96 10.50
CA SER A 140 3.69 2.47 9.48
C SER A 140 3.94 3.95 9.17
N ILE A 141 3.39 4.43 8.07
CA ILE A 141 3.04 5.85 7.88
C ILE A 141 1.57 5.98 8.24
N ILE A 142 1.22 6.93 9.11
CA ILE A 142 -0.16 7.16 9.51
C ILE A 142 -0.73 8.31 8.69
N GLY A 143 -1.81 8.04 7.94
CA GLY A 143 -2.60 9.04 7.21
C GLY A 143 -3.92 9.37 7.93
N LYS A 144 -4.31 10.63 7.94
CA LYS A 144 -5.61 11.09 8.46
C LYS A 144 -6.13 12.26 7.61
N TYR A 145 -7.41 12.21 7.24
CA TYR A 145 -8.05 13.31 6.50
C TYR A 145 -8.29 14.53 7.39
N ASP A 146 -8.54 15.68 6.77
CA ASP A 146 -9.03 16.88 7.46
C ASP A 146 -10.55 16.88 7.61
N ASP A 147 -11.25 16.41 6.58
CA ASP A 147 -12.69 16.28 6.56
C ASP A 147 -13.13 15.09 5.70
N GLN A 148 -14.45 14.86 5.66
CA GLN A 148 -15.03 14.01 4.62
C GLN A 148 -16.44 14.45 4.25
N LYS A 149 -16.93 13.98 3.11
CA LYS A 149 -18.27 14.32 2.59
C LYS A 149 -19.40 14.09 3.60
N ALA A 150 -19.32 13.04 4.42
CA ALA A 150 -20.34 12.70 5.41
C ALA A 150 -20.12 13.35 6.78
N ASP A 151 -18.94 13.91 7.02
CA ASP A 151 -18.50 14.50 8.27
C ASP A 151 -17.55 15.66 7.97
N LYS A 152 -18.15 16.81 7.64
CA LYS A 152 -17.43 18.04 7.35
C LYS A 152 -16.85 18.71 8.60
N ALA A 153 -17.24 18.25 9.79
CA ALA A 153 -16.68 18.72 11.06
C ALA A 153 -15.41 17.95 11.43
N GLY A 154 -15.16 16.79 10.79
CA GLY A 154 -13.98 15.97 11.00
C GLY A 154 -13.97 15.21 12.33
N GLU A 155 -15.12 15.12 13.00
CA GLU A 155 -15.26 14.59 14.37
C GLU A 155 -15.05 13.06 14.45
N LYS A 156 -15.26 12.33 13.35
CA LYS A 156 -15.26 10.86 13.30
C LYS A 156 -14.19 10.28 12.38
N LEU A 157 -13.18 11.05 12.04
CA LEU A 157 -12.09 10.63 11.15
C LEU A 157 -11.14 9.65 11.83
N SER A 158 -10.89 8.53 11.16
CA SER A 158 -9.96 7.50 11.60
C SER A 158 -8.55 7.70 11.04
N GLU A 159 -7.56 7.38 11.86
CA GLU A 159 -6.18 7.22 11.41
C GLU A 159 -6.04 5.93 10.58
N LYS A 160 -5.15 5.95 9.60
CA LYS A 160 -4.95 4.87 8.63
C LYS A 160 -3.48 4.52 8.60
N ASN A 161 -3.14 3.33 9.05
CA ASN A 161 -1.78 2.81 9.05
C ASN A 161 -1.46 2.23 7.68
N ILE A 162 -0.52 2.84 6.99
CA ILE A 162 -0.13 2.53 5.63
C ILE A 162 1.30 1.98 5.65
N TYR A 163 1.45 0.74 5.20
CA TYR A 163 2.70 -0.01 5.28
C TYR A 163 3.46 0.00 3.97
N ALA A 164 4.78 -0.22 4.05
CA ALA A 164 5.57 -0.56 2.89
C ALA A 164 5.30 -2.01 2.46
N ASN A 165 5.55 -2.31 1.18
CA ASN A 165 5.59 -3.67 0.68
C ASN A 165 7.03 -4.00 0.22
N PRO A 166 7.84 -4.68 1.05
CA PRO A 166 9.21 -5.06 0.70
C PRO A 166 9.28 -6.06 -0.48
N PHE A 167 8.20 -6.77 -0.77
CA PHE A 167 8.20 -7.84 -1.79
C PHE A 167 7.75 -7.35 -3.16
N ASN A 168 7.09 -6.19 -3.24
CA ASN A 168 6.62 -5.62 -4.49
C ASN A 168 6.65 -4.09 -4.45
N TRP A 169 7.64 -3.52 -5.12
CA TRP A 169 7.85 -2.06 -5.16
C TRP A 169 6.69 -1.31 -5.82
N LYS A 170 5.99 -1.91 -6.78
CA LYS A 170 4.85 -1.29 -7.47
C LYS A 170 3.63 -1.18 -6.56
N GLN A 171 3.50 -2.06 -5.58
CA GLN A 171 2.45 -2.02 -4.54
C GLN A 171 2.90 -1.28 -3.27
N CYS A 172 4.19 -0.93 -3.17
CA CYS A 172 4.75 -0.29 -1.99
C CYS A 172 4.36 1.20 -1.95
N PHE A 173 3.44 1.55 -1.05
CA PHE A 173 3.01 2.94 -0.86
C PHE A 173 4.19 3.87 -0.53
N TRP A 174 5.15 3.42 0.29
CA TRP A 174 6.27 4.23 0.74
C TRP A 174 7.21 4.59 -0.42
N THR A 175 7.49 3.63 -1.32
CA THR A 175 8.23 3.86 -2.57
C THR A 175 7.49 4.83 -3.47
N GLY A 176 6.20 4.60 -3.70
CA GLY A 176 5.37 5.48 -4.52
C GLY A 176 5.31 6.92 -3.98
N TYR A 177 5.13 7.07 -2.66
CA TYR A 177 5.11 8.36 -1.98
C TYR A 177 6.43 9.10 -2.15
N GLY A 178 7.55 8.43 -1.85
CA GLY A 178 8.88 9.02 -1.93
C GLY A 178 9.24 9.46 -3.34
N ILE A 179 8.93 8.63 -4.36
CA ILE A 179 9.20 8.95 -5.76
C ILE A 179 8.30 10.10 -6.23
N TYR A 180 7.00 10.04 -5.94
CA TYR A 180 6.07 11.09 -6.34
C TYR A 180 6.49 12.45 -5.77
N VAL A 181 6.89 12.49 -4.49
CA VAL A 181 7.38 13.72 -3.85
C VAL A 181 8.69 14.18 -4.47
N ALA A 182 9.65 13.28 -4.76
CA ALA A 182 10.93 13.64 -5.38
C ALA A 182 10.71 14.29 -6.76
N LEU A 183 9.84 13.72 -7.59
CA LEU A 183 9.53 14.26 -8.92
C LEU A 183 8.74 15.58 -8.89
N ASN A 184 8.20 15.96 -7.73
CA ASN A 184 7.41 17.18 -7.54
C ASN A 184 8.02 18.10 -6.47
N ALA A 185 9.30 17.91 -6.10
CA ALA A 185 9.90 18.54 -4.92
C ALA A 185 9.83 20.07 -4.98
N ASP A 186 10.16 20.68 -6.13
CA ASP A 186 10.13 22.13 -6.30
C ASP A 186 8.72 22.72 -6.09
N ARG A 187 7.71 22.09 -6.69
CA ARG A 187 6.31 22.51 -6.50
C ARG A 187 5.90 22.34 -5.03
N LEU A 188 6.21 21.19 -4.45
CA LEU A 188 5.82 20.83 -3.08
C LEU A 188 6.54 21.67 -2.01
N ALA A 189 7.69 22.27 -2.34
CA ALA A 189 8.37 23.23 -1.48
C ALA A 189 7.54 24.50 -1.26
N SER A 190 6.73 24.89 -2.26
CA SER A 190 5.85 26.06 -2.19
C SER A 190 4.42 25.74 -1.72
N ASP A 191 3.96 24.50 -1.88
CA ASP A 191 2.59 24.08 -1.60
C ASP A 191 2.54 22.62 -1.12
N GLU A 192 2.09 22.39 0.10
CA GLU A 192 2.03 21.04 0.70
C GLU A 192 0.98 20.10 0.06
N ARG A 193 0.10 20.60 -0.82
CA ARG A 193 -0.92 19.77 -1.48
C ARG A 193 -0.26 18.77 -2.42
N LEU A 194 -0.51 17.48 -2.21
CA LEU A 194 0.12 16.41 -2.96
C LEU A 194 -0.30 16.43 -4.43
N PHE A 195 -1.58 16.50 -4.74
CA PHE A 195 -2.06 16.28 -6.11
C PHE A 195 -2.54 17.54 -6.84
N LEU A 196 -2.76 18.63 -6.10
CA LEU A 196 -3.27 19.91 -6.61
C LEU A 196 -2.14 20.93 -6.80
N SER A 197 -2.29 21.79 -7.79
CA SER A 197 -1.43 22.98 -7.93
C SER A 197 -1.98 24.15 -7.10
N GLN A 198 -1.18 25.20 -6.94
CA GLN A 198 -1.48 26.29 -6.01
C GLN A 198 -2.85 26.96 -6.25
N SER A 199 -3.23 27.13 -7.51
CA SER A 199 -4.47 27.75 -7.95
C SER A 199 -5.58 26.75 -8.31
N ALA A 200 -5.31 25.44 -8.23
CA ALA A 200 -6.28 24.42 -8.60
C ALA A 200 -7.40 24.32 -7.56
N LYS A 201 -8.64 24.20 -8.07
CA LYS A 201 -9.81 23.93 -7.25
C LYS A 201 -9.85 22.46 -6.86
N GLU A 202 -10.20 22.18 -5.61
CA GLU A 202 -10.46 20.81 -5.16
C GLU A 202 -11.45 20.09 -6.08
N GLY A 203 -11.12 18.82 -6.35
CA GLY A 203 -11.78 17.95 -7.32
C GLY A 203 -11.12 17.93 -8.70
N SER A 204 -10.24 18.88 -9.03
CA SER A 204 -9.59 18.89 -10.35
C SER A 204 -8.61 17.74 -10.54
N ALA A 205 -7.86 17.36 -9.49
CA ALA A 205 -6.92 16.24 -9.59
C ALA A 205 -7.68 14.90 -9.65
N SER A 206 -8.80 14.78 -8.93
CA SER A 206 -9.72 13.66 -9.04
C SER A 206 -10.27 13.52 -10.45
N LYS A 207 -10.64 14.62 -11.11
CA LYS A 207 -11.13 14.57 -12.50
C LYS A 207 -10.03 14.08 -13.44
N ARG A 208 -8.82 14.66 -13.34
CA ARG A 208 -7.65 14.25 -14.10
C ARG A 208 -7.31 12.77 -13.90
N TYR A 209 -7.37 12.29 -12.66
CA TYR A 209 -7.14 10.88 -12.35
C TYR A 209 -8.17 9.97 -13.03
N CYS A 210 -9.46 10.28 -12.90
CA CYS A 210 -10.51 9.49 -13.53
C CYS A 210 -10.37 9.45 -15.06
N GLU A 211 -10.05 10.57 -15.70
CA GLU A 211 -9.81 10.66 -17.14
C GLU A 211 -8.60 9.78 -17.55
N GLN A 212 -7.45 9.96 -16.89
CA GLN A 212 -6.24 9.20 -17.23
C GLN A 212 -6.34 7.70 -16.93
N LEU A 213 -6.99 7.32 -15.82
CA LEU A 213 -7.23 5.92 -15.51
C LEU A 213 -8.16 5.27 -16.54
N THR A 214 -9.20 5.98 -16.99
CA THR A 214 -10.09 5.48 -18.05
C THR A 214 -9.30 5.19 -19.33
N THR A 215 -8.41 6.11 -19.74
CA THR A 215 -7.54 5.89 -20.91
C THR A 215 -6.61 4.68 -20.76
N ILE A 216 -6.12 4.38 -19.56
CA ILE A 216 -5.33 3.16 -19.32
C ILE A 216 -6.21 1.92 -19.46
N ILE A 217 -7.41 1.93 -18.86
CA ILE A 217 -8.34 0.79 -18.89
C ILE A 217 -8.82 0.49 -20.30
N GLU A 218 -9.12 1.51 -21.11
CA GLU A 218 -9.52 1.35 -22.51
C GLU A 218 -8.44 0.66 -23.36
N LYS A 219 -7.16 0.83 -23.04
CA LYS A 219 -6.06 0.14 -23.73
C LYS A 219 -5.91 -1.33 -23.36
N HIS A 220 -6.47 -1.74 -22.22
CA HIS A 220 -6.37 -3.08 -21.65
C HIS A 220 -7.75 -3.71 -21.43
N GLU A 221 -8.72 -3.37 -22.29
CA GLU A 221 -10.12 -3.77 -22.09
C GLU A 221 -10.28 -5.30 -22.01
N THR A 222 -9.51 -6.05 -22.80
CA THR A 222 -9.53 -7.52 -22.86
C THR A 222 -9.13 -8.13 -21.51
N GLU A 223 -8.05 -7.64 -20.90
CA GLU A 223 -7.57 -8.09 -19.59
C GLU A 223 -8.54 -7.67 -18.48
N VAL A 224 -9.15 -6.48 -18.61
CA VAL A 224 -10.13 -5.95 -17.66
C VAL A 224 -11.40 -6.80 -17.63
N MET A 225 -11.86 -7.32 -18.77
CA MET A 225 -13.03 -8.20 -18.88
C MET A 225 -12.91 -9.48 -18.04
N ALA A 226 -11.70 -9.96 -17.78
CA ALA A 226 -11.45 -11.12 -16.92
C ALA A 226 -11.67 -10.84 -15.42
N HIS A 227 -11.75 -9.55 -15.04
CA HIS A 227 -11.79 -9.12 -13.64
C HIS A 227 -13.05 -8.34 -13.26
N LEU A 228 -13.66 -7.60 -14.19
CA LEU A 228 -14.95 -6.97 -13.99
C LEU A 228 -15.69 -6.77 -15.32
N ARG A 229 -16.97 -6.40 -15.22
CA ARG A 229 -17.75 -5.96 -16.38
C ARG A 229 -17.24 -4.57 -16.81
N PRO A 230 -16.71 -4.37 -18.04
CA PRO A 230 -16.13 -3.07 -18.44
C PRO A 230 -17.11 -1.90 -18.30
N LYS A 231 -18.39 -2.11 -18.63
CA LYS A 231 -19.46 -1.11 -18.47
C LYS A 231 -19.69 -0.66 -17.02
N HIS A 232 -19.17 -1.41 -16.05
CA HIS A 232 -19.28 -1.15 -14.62
C HIS A 232 -17.95 -0.65 -14.03
N PHE A 233 -16.94 -0.48 -14.87
CA PHE A 233 -15.70 0.14 -14.46
C PHE A 233 -15.97 1.54 -13.93
N ASN A 234 -15.45 1.79 -12.73
CA ASN A 234 -15.44 3.12 -12.16
C ASN A 234 -14.27 3.22 -11.19
N PRO A 235 -13.51 4.33 -11.16
CA PRO A 235 -12.45 4.54 -10.19
C PRO A 235 -12.90 4.40 -8.71
N TYR A 236 -14.19 4.61 -8.40
CA TYR A 236 -14.75 4.34 -7.06
C TYR A 236 -14.78 2.84 -6.71
N GLY A 237 -14.64 1.95 -7.69
CA GLY A 237 -14.51 0.50 -7.53
C GLY A 237 -13.27 0.11 -6.72
N LEU A 238 -12.21 0.93 -6.68
CA LEU A 238 -11.01 0.69 -5.85
C LEU A 238 -11.34 0.66 -4.36
N ARG A 239 -12.23 1.54 -3.91
CA ARG A 239 -12.66 1.60 -2.51
C ARG A 239 -13.40 0.33 -2.09
N LYS A 240 -14.30 -0.13 -2.95
CA LYS A 240 -15.05 -1.38 -2.74
C LYS A 240 -14.08 -2.57 -2.79
N GLY A 241 -13.22 -2.58 -3.80
CA GLY A 241 -12.17 -3.57 -4.02
C GLY A 241 -11.26 -3.78 -2.82
N ALA A 242 -10.71 -2.68 -2.27
CA ALA A 242 -9.86 -2.71 -1.09
C ALA A 242 -10.58 -3.33 0.13
N ALA A 243 -11.83 -2.92 0.36
CA ALA A 243 -12.64 -3.48 1.44
C ALA A 243 -12.93 -4.97 1.25
N THR A 244 -13.36 -5.36 0.04
CA THR A 244 -13.64 -6.75 -0.32
C THR A 244 -12.38 -7.60 -0.16
N HIS A 245 -11.25 -7.14 -0.68
CA HIS A 245 -9.96 -7.83 -0.55
C HIS A 245 -9.57 -8.05 0.91
N ALA A 246 -9.74 -7.04 1.76
CA ALA A 246 -9.44 -7.16 3.18
C ALA A 246 -10.28 -8.23 3.89
N VAL A 247 -11.56 -8.40 3.50
CA VAL A 247 -12.46 -9.37 4.14
C VAL A 247 -12.49 -10.74 3.47
N SER A 248 -12.06 -10.84 2.21
CA SER A 248 -12.11 -12.09 1.44
C SER A 248 -10.74 -12.69 1.13
N GLY A 249 -9.64 -11.97 1.39
CA GLY A 249 -8.26 -12.44 1.14
C GLY A 249 -7.72 -13.38 2.22
N THR A 250 -8.48 -13.61 3.28
CA THR A 250 -8.12 -14.45 4.44
C THR A 250 -9.38 -14.97 5.12
N THR A 251 -9.29 -16.14 5.75
CA THR A 251 -10.35 -16.69 6.61
C THR A 251 -10.38 -16.03 7.99
N GLN A 252 -9.31 -15.30 8.36
CA GLN A 252 -9.22 -14.48 9.55
C GLN A 252 -9.15 -13.01 9.15
N SER A 253 -10.26 -12.43 8.71
CA SER A 253 -10.29 -11.04 8.25
C SER A 253 -10.17 -10.04 9.40
N PRO A 254 -9.70 -8.80 9.12
CA PRO A 254 -9.79 -7.72 10.08
C PRO A 254 -11.24 -7.51 10.51
N SER A 255 -11.43 -7.10 11.77
CA SER A 255 -12.76 -6.90 12.32
C SER A 255 -13.58 -5.92 11.47
N LEU A 256 -14.89 -6.16 11.35
CA LEU A 256 -15.81 -5.26 10.66
C LEU A 256 -15.67 -3.81 11.16
N PRO A 257 -15.49 -3.54 12.47
CA PRO A 257 -15.26 -2.18 12.95
C PRO A 257 -14.00 -1.53 12.38
N SER A 258 -12.90 -2.26 12.26
CA SER A 258 -11.66 -1.73 11.66
C SER A 258 -11.85 -1.38 10.19
N VAL A 259 -12.49 -2.27 9.42
CA VAL A 259 -12.79 -2.06 8.00
C VAL A 259 -13.74 -0.87 7.81
N ALA A 260 -14.82 -0.81 8.61
CA ALA A 260 -15.79 0.27 8.55
C ALA A 260 -15.18 1.61 8.96
N ARG A 261 -14.38 1.65 10.04
CA ARG A 261 -13.72 2.90 10.47
C ARG A 261 -12.72 3.39 9.43
N ARG A 262 -11.85 2.52 8.90
CA ARG A 262 -10.91 2.89 7.82
C ARG A 262 -11.63 3.40 6.58
N GLY A 263 -12.71 2.71 6.21
CA GLY A 263 -13.61 3.13 5.12
C GLY A 263 -14.47 4.34 5.47
N GLU A 264 -14.40 4.89 6.68
CA GLU A 264 -15.23 5.99 7.17
C GLU A 264 -16.74 5.73 6.96
N TRP A 265 -17.17 4.52 7.33
CA TRP A 265 -18.53 4.04 7.21
C TRP A 265 -19.20 3.96 8.58
N SER A 266 -20.46 4.40 8.63
CA SER A 266 -21.31 4.18 9.79
C SER A 266 -21.59 2.68 9.92
N GLN A 267 -21.47 2.19 11.15
CA GLN A 267 -21.85 0.85 11.57
C GLN A 267 -23.29 0.82 12.12
N GLY A 268 -24.02 1.93 11.97
CA GLY A 268 -25.35 2.13 12.53
C GLY A 268 -25.33 2.94 13.82
N GLN A 269 -26.52 3.38 14.23
CA GLN A 269 -26.70 4.34 15.34
C GLN A 269 -26.13 3.83 16.67
N VAL A 270 -26.24 2.53 16.94
CA VAL A 270 -25.81 1.93 18.20
C VAL A 270 -24.30 1.68 18.18
N LEU A 271 -23.81 0.93 17.19
CA LEU A 271 -22.40 0.52 17.14
C LEU A 271 -21.45 1.69 16.98
N ASP A 272 -21.84 2.76 16.28
CA ASP A 272 -21.00 3.95 16.13
C ASP A 272 -20.69 4.66 17.46
N VAL A 273 -21.53 4.47 18.49
CA VAL A 273 -21.38 5.04 19.84
C VAL A 273 -20.46 4.19 20.71
N TYR A 274 -20.58 2.86 20.63
CA TYR A 274 -19.86 1.95 21.54
C TYR A 274 -18.53 1.44 20.99
N TRP A 275 -18.41 1.31 19.66
CA TRP A 275 -17.23 0.73 19.02
C TRP A 275 -16.34 1.81 18.43
N HIS A 276 -15.45 2.32 19.29
CA HIS A 276 -14.44 3.31 18.91
C HIS A 276 -13.35 2.70 18.04
N PHE A 277 -12.66 3.57 17.30
CA PHE A 277 -11.48 3.18 16.53
C PHE A 277 -10.38 2.66 17.47
N ALA A 278 -9.79 1.53 17.10
CA ALA A 278 -8.63 0.95 17.76
C ALA A 278 -7.54 0.69 16.70
N SER A 279 -6.34 1.21 16.94
CA SER A 279 -5.22 1.16 15.99
C SER A 279 -4.80 -0.28 15.67
N SER A 280 -4.84 -1.21 16.64
CA SER A 280 -4.42 -2.59 16.44
C SER A 280 -5.15 -3.30 15.30
N GLY A 281 -6.47 -3.10 15.17
CA GLY A 281 -7.24 -3.71 14.09
C GLY A 281 -6.94 -3.06 12.72
N ASP A 282 -6.63 -1.76 12.72
CA ASP A 282 -6.19 -1.05 11.52
C ASP A 282 -4.74 -1.39 11.11
N HIS A 283 -3.87 -1.75 12.06
CA HIS A 283 -2.53 -2.27 11.75
C HIS A 283 -2.62 -3.54 10.90
N TYR A 284 -3.45 -4.51 11.31
CA TYR A 284 -3.64 -5.74 10.55
C TYR A 284 -4.24 -5.48 9.15
N LEU A 285 -5.30 -4.66 9.11
CA LEU A 285 -5.93 -4.23 7.87
C LEU A 285 -4.95 -3.51 6.92
N GLY A 286 -4.11 -2.63 7.45
CA GLY A 286 -3.15 -1.86 6.67
C GLY A 286 -2.09 -2.74 6.01
N ARG A 287 -1.62 -3.79 6.69
CA ARG A 287 -0.67 -4.76 6.12
C ARG A 287 -1.29 -5.55 4.96
N ILE A 288 -2.56 -5.97 5.10
CA ILE A 288 -3.29 -6.62 4.00
C ILE A 288 -3.40 -5.67 2.80
N LEU A 289 -3.77 -4.41 3.03
CA LEU A 289 -3.93 -3.42 1.96
C LEU A 289 -2.62 -3.02 1.30
N ALA A 290 -1.49 -3.15 2.00
CA ALA A 290 -0.15 -3.03 1.41
C ALA A 290 0.21 -4.20 0.48
N GLY A 291 -0.63 -5.25 0.42
CA GLY A 291 -0.40 -6.44 -0.40
C GLY A 291 0.43 -7.52 0.30
N LEU A 292 0.61 -7.44 1.63
CA LEU A 292 1.27 -8.50 2.39
C LEU A 292 0.33 -9.68 2.57
N HIS A 293 0.82 -10.90 2.29
CA HIS A 293 -0.01 -12.09 2.30
C HIS A 293 -0.30 -12.57 3.73
N PRO A 294 -1.55 -12.51 4.23
CA PRO A 294 -1.88 -12.74 5.66
C PRO A 294 -1.64 -14.16 6.16
N ASN A 295 -1.39 -15.12 5.25
CA ASN A 295 -1.08 -16.52 5.59
C ASN A 295 0.40 -16.89 5.37
N LYS A 296 1.29 -15.92 5.18
CA LYS A 296 2.73 -16.18 5.01
C LYS A 296 3.52 -15.52 6.14
N VAL A 297 4.66 -16.12 6.51
CA VAL A 297 5.58 -15.57 7.52
C VAL A 297 6.05 -14.14 7.14
N GLY A 298 6.22 -13.87 5.85
CA GLY A 298 6.55 -12.53 5.35
C GLY A 298 5.50 -11.44 5.65
N PHE A 299 4.33 -11.79 6.17
CA PHE A 299 3.36 -10.81 6.65
C PHE A 299 3.90 -9.94 7.80
N ALA A 300 4.81 -10.50 8.61
CA ALA A 300 5.45 -9.82 9.72
C ALA A 300 6.72 -9.05 9.35
N THR A 301 7.11 -9.03 8.08
CA THR A 301 8.30 -8.29 7.64
C THR A 301 8.11 -6.79 7.91
N LEU A 302 9.16 -6.17 8.46
CA LEU A 302 9.20 -4.73 8.69
C LEU A 302 9.42 -3.99 7.37
N PRO A 303 8.94 -2.74 7.23
CA PRO A 303 9.29 -1.92 6.08
C PRO A 303 10.82 -1.72 6.02
N PRO A 304 11.39 -1.57 4.81
CA PRO A 304 12.80 -1.22 4.68
C PRO A 304 13.13 0.04 5.49
N HIS A 305 14.13 -0.04 6.34
CA HIS A 305 14.57 1.04 7.21
C HIS A 305 16.09 1.03 7.38
N PHE A 306 16.65 2.18 7.76
CA PHE A 306 18.09 2.28 8.03
C PHE A 306 18.44 1.60 9.35
N THR A 307 19.59 0.93 9.41
CA THR A 307 20.06 0.14 10.58
C THR A 307 20.53 0.97 11.78
N MET A 308 20.36 2.30 11.75
CA MET A 308 20.92 3.23 12.74
C MET A 308 19.91 4.24 13.26
N ASN A 309 20.05 4.61 14.54
CA ASN A 309 19.12 5.51 15.24
C ASN A 309 19.13 6.94 14.71
N ASP A 310 20.31 7.47 14.37
CA ASP A 310 20.46 8.86 13.90
C ASP A 310 20.70 8.92 12.39
N ALA A 311 19.88 8.17 11.64
CA ALA A 311 19.99 8.08 10.17
C ALA A 311 19.93 9.46 9.48
N ARG A 312 19.21 10.43 10.06
CA ARG A 312 19.11 11.80 9.53
C ARG A 312 20.43 12.57 9.48
N ASN A 313 21.38 12.23 10.35
CA ASN A 313 22.67 12.92 10.46
C ASN A 313 23.81 12.11 9.83
N ASN A 314 23.53 10.92 9.30
CA ASN A 314 24.51 10.15 8.57
C ASN A 314 24.85 10.86 7.24
N PRO A 315 26.12 11.17 6.94
CA PRO A 315 26.49 11.94 5.74
C PRO A 315 26.04 11.31 4.42
N VAL A 316 26.07 9.98 4.32
CA VAL A 316 25.68 9.22 3.13
C VAL A 316 24.17 9.34 2.89
N ILE A 317 23.40 9.18 3.96
CA ILE A 317 21.93 9.29 3.93
C ILE A 317 21.52 10.75 3.68
N LEU A 318 22.21 11.72 4.30
CA LEU A 318 21.96 13.13 4.09
C LEU A 318 22.19 13.52 2.63
N LYS A 319 23.31 13.11 2.03
CA LYS A 319 23.58 13.31 0.60
C LYS A 319 22.44 12.78 -0.27
N ALA A 320 21.93 11.58 0.05
CA ALA A 320 20.82 10.98 -0.67
C ALA A 320 19.49 11.75 -0.50
N MET A 321 19.21 12.25 0.71
CA MET A 321 18.07 13.10 0.99
C MET A 321 18.15 14.43 0.21
N GLU A 322 19.33 15.06 0.16
CA GLU A 322 19.58 16.27 -0.63
C GLU A 322 19.33 16.01 -2.12
N MET A 323 19.86 14.91 -2.67
CA MET A 323 19.69 14.56 -4.08
C MET A 323 18.22 14.38 -4.51
N LEU A 324 17.33 13.93 -3.61
CA LEU A 324 15.91 13.72 -3.93
C LEU A 324 14.98 14.86 -3.49
N TYR A 325 15.32 15.54 -2.39
CA TYR A 325 14.37 16.38 -1.64
C TYR A 325 14.92 17.76 -1.26
N GLN A 326 16.01 18.23 -1.87
CA GLN A 326 16.64 19.53 -1.51
C GLN A 326 15.67 20.70 -1.35
N PRO A 327 14.71 20.94 -2.27
CA PRO A 327 13.77 22.06 -2.12
C PRO A 327 12.95 21.96 -0.82
N LEU A 328 12.61 20.75 -0.41
CA LEU A 328 11.79 20.46 0.78
C LEU A 328 12.60 20.56 2.07
N LEU A 329 13.87 20.16 2.06
CA LEU A 329 14.80 20.29 3.18
C LEU A 329 14.87 21.74 3.68
N THR A 330 15.00 22.68 2.74
CA THR A 330 15.01 24.12 3.03
C THR A 330 13.61 24.62 3.41
N ALA A 331 12.59 24.30 2.60
CA ALA A 331 11.27 24.90 2.76
C ALA A 331 10.52 24.47 4.03
N TYR A 332 10.80 23.29 4.58
CA TYR A 332 10.08 22.74 5.74
C TYR A 332 10.91 22.67 7.02
N GLN A 333 12.10 23.26 7.04
CA GLN A 333 12.92 23.33 8.25
C GLN A 333 12.14 24.00 9.40
N GLY A 334 12.02 23.31 10.53
CA GLY A 334 11.33 23.80 11.73
C GLY A 334 9.80 23.89 11.64
N LYS A 335 9.17 23.47 10.53
CA LYS A 335 7.71 23.49 10.39
C LYS A 335 7.06 22.27 11.04
N SER A 336 5.84 22.42 11.56
CA SER A 336 5.08 21.31 12.16
C SER A 336 4.59 20.29 11.13
N ASN A 337 4.33 20.74 9.89
CA ASN A 337 3.94 19.89 8.75
C ASN A 337 5.15 19.35 7.96
N ASN A 338 6.32 19.23 8.60
CA ASN A 338 7.55 18.82 7.96
C ASN A 338 7.49 17.35 7.48
N PRO A 339 7.58 17.08 6.17
CA PRO A 339 7.48 15.72 5.63
C PRO A 339 8.78 14.92 5.74
N LEU A 340 9.91 15.53 6.12
CA LEU A 340 11.24 14.90 6.07
C LEU A 340 11.36 13.59 6.88
N PRO A 341 10.77 13.45 8.09
CA PRO A 341 10.80 12.16 8.80
C PRO A 341 10.12 11.02 8.03
N ILE A 342 9.08 11.34 7.26
CA ILE A 342 8.40 10.38 6.39
C ILE A 342 9.25 10.10 5.15
N LEU A 343 9.81 11.14 4.53
CA LEU A 343 10.66 11.00 3.36
C LEU A 343 11.94 10.22 3.64
N LEU A 344 12.48 10.28 4.86
CA LEU A 344 13.59 9.44 5.31
C LEU A 344 13.22 7.94 5.29
N ARG A 345 11.98 7.59 5.70
CA ARG A 345 11.46 6.23 5.60
C ARG A 345 11.22 5.81 4.15
N CYS A 346 10.70 6.72 3.32
CA CYS A 346 10.53 6.49 1.89
C CYS A 346 11.87 6.28 1.17
N LEU A 347 12.92 7.02 1.53
CA LEU A 347 14.26 6.88 0.98
C LEU A 347 14.78 5.46 1.21
N ALA A 348 14.64 4.89 2.42
CA ALA A 348 15.03 3.51 2.69
C ALA A 348 14.32 2.52 1.76
N CYS A 349 13.03 2.73 1.49
CA CYS A 349 12.28 1.91 0.51
C CYS A 349 12.79 2.10 -0.93
N ILE A 350 13.08 3.34 -1.36
CA ILE A 350 13.63 3.61 -2.70
C ILE A 350 14.99 2.93 -2.89
N VAL A 351 15.86 2.99 -1.88
CA VAL A 351 17.16 2.30 -1.88
C VAL A 351 16.98 0.79 -1.93
N TYR A 352 16.09 0.25 -1.08
CA TYR A 352 15.82 -1.19 -1.05
C TYR A 352 15.28 -1.72 -2.38
N HIS A 353 14.47 -0.93 -3.09
CA HIS A 353 13.89 -1.30 -4.38
C HIS A 353 14.68 -0.79 -5.60
N SER A 354 15.86 -0.21 -5.40
CA SER A 354 16.57 0.53 -6.46
C SER A 354 16.81 -0.31 -7.71
N ASP A 355 17.18 -1.59 -7.55
CA ASP A 355 17.47 -2.48 -8.68
C ASP A 355 16.24 -2.70 -9.56
N SER A 356 15.06 -2.81 -8.95
CA SER A 356 13.80 -2.95 -9.68
C SER A 356 13.38 -1.65 -10.36
N LEU A 357 13.65 -0.49 -9.73
CA LEU A 357 13.39 0.82 -10.32
C LEU A 357 14.31 1.08 -11.54
N ILE A 358 15.58 0.69 -11.43
CA ILE A 358 16.56 0.75 -12.52
C ILE A 358 16.12 -0.16 -13.67
N GLN A 359 15.66 -1.38 -13.38
CA GLN A 359 15.13 -2.27 -14.42
C GLN A 359 13.91 -1.66 -15.13
N ALA A 360 13.02 -0.96 -14.40
CA ALA A 360 11.89 -0.26 -15.01
C ALA A 360 12.34 0.85 -15.96
N MET A 361 13.37 1.62 -15.60
CA MET A 361 13.97 2.65 -16.48
C MET A 361 14.55 2.05 -17.76
N VAL A 362 15.17 0.86 -17.68
CA VAL A 362 15.72 0.17 -18.86
C VAL A 362 14.60 -0.33 -19.77
N ARG A 363 13.50 -0.85 -19.21
CA ARG A 363 12.36 -1.36 -19.99
C ARG A 363 11.57 -0.25 -20.69
N THR A 364 11.49 0.93 -20.08
CA THR A 364 10.76 2.08 -20.63
C THR A 364 11.73 3.26 -20.81
N PRO A 365 12.40 3.38 -21.96
CA PRO A 365 13.26 4.53 -22.24
C PRO A 365 12.53 5.86 -22.06
N GLY A 366 13.17 6.81 -21.37
CA GLY A 366 12.56 8.12 -21.06
C GLY A 366 11.60 8.11 -19.85
N HIS A 367 11.52 7.02 -19.09
CA HIS A 367 10.72 6.97 -17.86
C HIS A 367 11.17 8.06 -16.87
N ASP A 368 10.22 8.69 -16.18
CA ASP A 368 10.44 9.75 -15.20
C ASP A 368 11.31 9.35 -14.02
N PHE A 369 11.49 8.06 -13.73
CA PHE A 369 12.46 7.59 -12.75
C PHE A 369 13.90 7.99 -13.11
N SER A 370 14.18 8.23 -14.39
CA SER A 370 15.46 8.80 -14.83
C SER A 370 15.74 10.21 -14.27
N LYS A 371 14.73 10.92 -13.78
CA LYS A 371 14.89 12.23 -13.11
C LYS A 371 15.33 12.07 -11.65
N LEU A 372 15.27 10.86 -11.07
CA LEU A 372 15.72 10.58 -9.72
C LEU A 372 17.24 10.44 -9.71
N ALA A 373 17.95 11.51 -9.38
CA ALA A 373 19.42 11.58 -9.44
C ALA A 373 20.11 10.42 -8.70
N ILE A 374 19.54 9.96 -7.58
CA ILE A 374 20.09 8.86 -6.79
C ILE A 374 20.19 7.55 -7.58
N LEU A 375 19.32 7.31 -8.56
CA LEU A 375 19.30 6.06 -9.34
C LEU A 375 20.48 5.92 -10.30
N HIS A 376 21.24 7.01 -10.50
CA HIS A 376 22.43 7.05 -11.36
C HIS A 376 23.75 6.97 -10.58
N ASP A 377 23.75 7.29 -9.28
CA ASP A 377 24.95 7.20 -8.41
C ASP A 377 25.09 5.77 -7.86
N ARG A 378 25.67 4.87 -8.67
CA ARG A 378 25.89 3.45 -8.33
C ARG A 378 26.73 3.25 -7.06
N PRO A 379 27.86 3.95 -6.85
CA PRO A 379 28.62 3.83 -5.60
C PRO A 379 27.80 4.23 -4.37
N LEU A 380 27.08 5.35 -4.43
CA LEU A 380 26.25 5.81 -3.32
C LEU A 380 25.12 4.81 -3.02
N LEU A 381 24.44 4.29 -4.04
CA LEU A 381 23.39 3.28 -3.85
C LEU A 381 23.93 2.01 -3.19
N ALA A 382 25.08 1.51 -3.63
CA ALA A 382 25.69 0.31 -3.04
C ALA A 382 26.06 0.52 -1.56
N GLU A 383 26.48 1.73 -1.20
CA GLU A 383 26.74 2.08 0.20
C GLU A 383 25.43 2.16 1.00
N LEU A 384 24.41 2.85 0.49
CA LEU A 384 23.10 2.97 1.14
C LEU A 384 22.40 1.61 1.30
N GLN A 385 22.50 0.72 0.32
CA GLN A 385 21.91 -0.62 0.37
C GLN A 385 22.43 -1.43 1.56
N ARG A 386 23.71 -1.27 1.93
CA ARG A 386 24.29 -1.92 3.12
C ARG A 386 23.74 -1.36 4.44
N LEU A 387 23.17 -0.16 4.39
CA LEU A 387 22.58 0.51 5.56
C LEU A 387 21.09 0.22 5.70
N VAL A 388 20.44 -0.42 4.74
CA VAL A 388 19.00 -0.70 4.76
C VAL A 388 18.73 -2.17 5.09
N THR A 389 17.76 -2.41 5.95
CA THR A 389 17.32 -3.75 6.35
C THR A 389 15.80 -3.84 6.46
N THR A 390 15.28 -5.06 6.45
CA THR A 390 13.90 -5.39 6.86
C THR A 390 13.87 -6.16 8.18
N GLU A 391 15.02 -6.41 8.79
CA GLU A 391 15.15 -7.12 10.07
C GLU A 391 14.91 -6.18 11.25
N PRO A 392 14.44 -6.69 12.41
CA PRO A 392 14.27 -5.90 13.62
C PRO A 392 15.54 -5.17 14.05
N THR A 393 15.50 -3.84 14.08
CA THR A 393 16.60 -2.98 14.53
C THR A 393 16.21 -2.28 15.84
N LYS A 394 16.94 -2.57 16.92
CA LYS A 394 16.70 -1.97 18.25
C LYS A 394 16.77 -0.45 18.19
N ASN A 395 15.83 0.24 18.84
CA ASN A 395 15.69 1.70 18.90
C ASN A 395 15.37 2.40 17.56
N VAL A 396 15.35 1.68 16.43
CA VAL A 396 14.87 2.19 15.13
C VAL A 396 13.48 1.66 14.82
N MET A 397 13.39 0.34 14.65
CA MET A 397 12.19 -0.36 14.26
C MET A 397 12.33 -1.84 14.60
N SER A 398 11.79 -2.25 15.74
CA SER A 398 12.01 -3.58 16.32
C SER A 398 10.77 -4.46 16.40
N VAL A 399 9.58 -3.87 16.19
CA VAL A 399 8.30 -4.54 16.40
C VAL A 399 7.43 -4.33 15.19
N ALA A 400 7.00 -5.45 14.60
CA ALA A 400 5.99 -5.47 13.56
C ALA A 400 4.60 -5.40 14.20
N THR A 401 3.78 -4.43 13.84
CA THR A 401 2.45 -4.23 14.43
C THR A 401 1.36 -4.90 13.59
N GLY A 402 0.23 -5.27 14.20
CA GLY A 402 -0.91 -5.85 13.48
C GLY A 402 -0.67 -7.27 12.96
N ILE A 403 0.19 -8.04 13.63
CA ILE A 403 0.46 -9.43 13.30
C ILE A 403 -0.62 -10.30 13.95
N PRO A 404 -1.37 -11.10 13.19
CA PRO A 404 -2.37 -11.98 13.75
C PRO A 404 -1.72 -13.23 14.39
N PRO A 405 -2.37 -13.87 15.38
CA PRO A 405 -1.77 -14.96 16.14
C PRO A 405 -1.29 -16.15 15.30
N HIS A 406 -1.96 -16.47 14.20
CA HIS A 406 -1.55 -17.59 13.34
C HIS A 406 -0.26 -17.31 12.58
N VAL A 407 0.05 -16.05 12.26
CA VAL A 407 1.34 -15.66 11.66
C VAL A 407 2.44 -15.76 12.70
N GLU A 408 2.19 -15.32 13.93
CA GLU A 408 3.15 -15.48 15.04
C GLU A 408 3.46 -16.96 15.31
N LEU A 409 2.42 -17.81 15.34
CA LEU A 409 2.58 -19.26 15.46
C LEU A 409 3.37 -19.84 14.28
N ALA A 410 3.09 -19.42 13.04
CA ALA A 410 3.83 -19.86 11.87
C ALA A 410 5.31 -19.46 11.93
N MET A 411 5.63 -18.26 12.44
CA MET A 411 7.00 -17.82 12.67
C MET A 411 7.72 -18.68 13.71
N GLN A 412 7.06 -18.97 14.83
CA GLN A 412 7.61 -19.84 15.87
C GLN A 412 7.85 -21.26 15.34
N LEU A 413 6.90 -21.81 14.58
CA LEU A 413 7.04 -23.12 13.94
C LEU A 413 8.20 -23.16 12.94
N GLN A 414 8.36 -22.11 12.13
CA GLN A 414 9.50 -22.00 11.21
C GLN A 414 10.82 -21.99 11.99
N CYS A 415 10.90 -21.24 13.09
CA CYS A 415 12.09 -21.21 13.95
C CYS A 415 12.43 -22.60 14.51
N VAL A 416 11.43 -23.35 14.98
CA VAL A 416 11.61 -24.72 15.47
C VAL A 416 12.08 -25.65 14.35
N LEU A 417 11.52 -25.53 13.14
CA LEU A 417 11.92 -26.32 11.98
C LEU A 417 13.38 -26.02 11.57
N ASP A 418 13.77 -24.75 11.58
CA ASP A 418 15.13 -24.33 11.26
C ASP A 418 16.14 -24.85 12.30
N MET A 419 15.78 -24.82 13.59
CA MET A 419 16.57 -25.43 14.66
C MET A 419 16.69 -26.94 14.49
N ALA A 420 15.60 -27.64 14.19
CA ALA A 420 15.61 -29.08 13.95
C ALA A 420 16.52 -29.43 12.75
N SER A 421 16.45 -28.64 11.68
CA SER A 421 17.29 -28.82 10.48
C SER A 421 18.77 -28.64 10.79
N LYS A 422 19.12 -27.64 11.60
CA LYS A 422 20.50 -27.45 12.11
C LYS A 422 20.98 -28.61 12.97
N VAL A 423 20.11 -29.17 13.83
CA VAL A 423 20.44 -30.33 14.66
C VAL A 423 20.68 -31.57 13.79
N ILE A 424 19.84 -31.81 12.77
CA ILE A 424 20.04 -32.91 11.82
C ILE A 424 21.38 -32.76 11.10
N ALA A 425 21.67 -31.58 10.53
CA ALA A 425 22.92 -31.34 9.82
C ALA A 425 24.16 -31.50 10.73
N THR A 426 24.05 -31.06 11.99
CA THR A 426 25.11 -31.25 13.00
C THR A 426 25.30 -32.73 13.34
N THR A 427 24.21 -33.49 13.43
CA THR A 427 24.22 -34.93 13.74
C THR A 427 24.81 -35.75 12.58
N GLU A 428 24.49 -35.40 11.33
CA GLU A 428 25.12 -35.98 10.14
C GLU A 428 26.62 -35.73 10.14
N THR A 429 27.02 -34.47 10.37
CA THR A 429 28.44 -34.10 10.47
C THR A 429 29.15 -34.85 11.60
N GLN A 430 28.50 -35.03 12.75
CA GLN A 430 29.04 -35.82 13.86
C GLN A 430 29.18 -37.30 13.50
N SER A 431 28.21 -37.87 12.80
CA SER A 431 28.23 -39.26 12.36
C SER A 431 29.41 -39.52 11.41
N ASP A 432 29.63 -38.63 10.43
CA ASP A 432 30.77 -38.69 9.51
C ASP A 432 32.11 -38.59 10.25
N ARG A 433 32.18 -37.70 11.25
CA ARG A 433 33.38 -37.56 12.09
C ARG A 433 33.65 -38.81 12.90
N ILE A 434 32.63 -39.43 13.50
CA ILE A 434 32.78 -40.68 14.26
C ILE A 434 33.29 -41.80 13.35
N VAL A 435 32.69 -41.99 12.17
CA VAL A 435 33.13 -43.01 11.21
C VAL A 435 34.60 -42.80 10.82
N THR A 436 34.98 -41.55 10.56
CA THR A 436 36.35 -41.19 10.21
C THR A 436 37.31 -41.48 11.37
N THR A 437 37.00 -41.01 12.58
CA THR A 437 37.84 -41.23 13.77
C THR A 437 37.97 -42.71 14.12
N VAL A 438 36.89 -43.50 14.02
CA VAL A 438 36.94 -44.96 14.25
C VAL A 438 37.82 -45.65 13.21
N ARG A 439 37.70 -45.26 11.93
CA ARG A 439 38.54 -45.81 10.85
C ARG A 439 40.02 -45.50 11.10
N GLU A 440 40.35 -44.27 11.45
CA GLU A 440 41.72 -43.86 11.80
C GLU A 440 42.25 -44.64 13.00
N ALA A 441 41.46 -44.77 14.08
CA ALA A 441 41.85 -45.54 15.27
C ALA A 441 42.12 -47.03 14.95
N ILE A 442 41.28 -47.66 14.13
CA ILE A 442 41.49 -49.05 13.68
C ILE A 442 42.78 -49.16 12.85
N GLN A 443 43.03 -48.22 11.95
CA GLN A 443 44.24 -48.22 11.12
C GLN A 443 45.52 -48.05 11.96
N GLU A 444 45.49 -47.16 12.94
CA GLU A 444 46.59 -46.93 13.87
C GLU A 444 46.86 -48.16 14.74
N GLN A 445 45.81 -48.80 15.28
CA GLN A 445 45.95 -50.02 16.06
C GLN A 445 46.48 -51.20 15.23
N ALA A 446 46.02 -51.35 13.99
CA ALA A 446 46.52 -52.37 13.07
C ALA A 446 48.02 -52.20 12.80
N TRP A 447 48.45 -50.96 12.57
CA TRP A 447 49.86 -50.62 12.41
C TRP A 447 50.70 -50.97 13.65
N GLN A 448 50.23 -50.56 14.84
CA GLN A 448 50.91 -50.87 16.11
C GLN A 448 50.99 -52.39 16.38
N SER A 449 50.04 -53.17 15.87
CA SER A 449 50.01 -54.63 15.98
C SER A 449 50.85 -55.34 14.91
N GLY A 450 51.56 -54.59 14.05
CA GLY A 450 52.44 -55.14 13.02
C GLY A 450 51.77 -55.45 11.68
N HIS A 451 50.52 -55.01 11.46
CA HIS A 451 49.85 -55.14 10.18
C HIS A 451 50.11 -53.90 9.30
N ILE A 452 50.52 -54.11 8.05
CA ILE A 452 50.71 -53.02 7.08
C ILE A 452 49.35 -52.58 6.54
N THR A 453 48.97 -51.32 6.78
CA THR A 453 47.76 -50.72 6.19
C THR A 453 48.11 -49.91 4.94
N GLY A 454 47.22 -49.90 3.94
CA GLY A 454 47.43 -49.18 2.68
C GLY A 454 47.80 -47.70 2.84
N PRO A 455 47.09 -46.92 3.69
CA PRO A 455 47.44 -45.51 3.94
C PRO A 455 48.82 -45.32 4.57
N LYS A 456 49.18 -46.16 5.56
CA LYS A 456 50.48 -46.04 6.24
C LYS A 456 51.65 -46.47 5.35
N LEU A 457 51.42 -47.45 4.49
CA LEU A 457 52.37 -47.82 3.44
C LEU A 457 52.62 -46.66 2.47
N LEU A 458 51.55 -46.00 2.02
CA LEU A 458 51.65 -44.83 1.15
C LEU A 458 52.41 -43.68 1.83
N GLU A 459 52.09 -43.38 3.08
CA GLU A 459 52.78 -42.35 3.87
C GLU A 459 54.26 -42.66 4.05
N THR A 460 54.60 -43.92 4.34
CA THR A 460 56.00 -44.40 4.46
C THR A 460 56.73 -44.28 3.12
N LEU A 461 56.10 -44.64 2.00
CA LEU A 461 56.67 -44.51 0.67
C LEU A 461 56.89 -43.04 0.26
N GLN A 462 55.95 -42.15 0.62
CA GLN A 462 56.06 -40.71 0.36
C GLN A 462 57.16 -40.08 1.21
N GLN A 463 57.27 -40.46 2.48
CA GLN A 463 58.34 -40.03 3.37
C GLN A 463 59.71 -40.48 2.83
N PHE A 464 59.82 -41.75 2.44
CA PHE A 464 61.02 -42.30 1.80
C PHE A 464 61.39 -41.56 0.51
N GLN A 465 60.41 -41.27 -0.34
CA GLN A 465 60.62 -40.48 -1.56
C GLN A 465 61.14 -39.07 -1.24
N LYS A 466 60.56 -38.40 -0.23
CA LYS A 466 60.97 -37.06 0.21
C LYS A 466 62.39 -37.05 0.77
N GLU A 467 62.75 -38.03 1.60
CA GLU A 467 64.09 -38.17 2.17
C GLU A 467 65.13 -38.51 1.10
N SER A 468 64.78 -39.38 0.14
CA SER A 468 65.64 -39.70 -1.00
C SER A 468 65.91 -38.48 -1.87
N LEU A 469 64.87 -37.67 -2.16
CA LEU A 469 65.01 -36.42 -2.90
C LEU A 469 65.83 -35.37 -2.14
N ALA A 470 65.67 -35.25 -0.82
CA ALA A 470 66.46 -34.34 0.01
C ALA A 470 67.95 -34.72 0.01
N THR A 471 68.25 -36.01 0.07
CA THR A 471 69.63 -36.53 0.04
C THR A 471 70.29 -36.27 -1.31
N LEU A 472 69.58 -36.52 -2.42
CA LEU A 472 70.02 -36.18 -3.77
C LEU A 472 70.27 -34.67 -3.97
N THR A 473 69.50 -33.81 -3.31
CA THR A 473 69.66 -32.35 -3.39
C THR A 473 70.89 -31.87 -2.61
N ILE A 474 71.22 -32.53 -1.50
CA ILE A 474 72.44 -32.24 -0.71
C ILE A 474 73.70 -32.69 -1.46
N ASP A 475 73.64 -33.83 -2.16
CA ASP A 475 74.76 -34.33 -2.96
C ASP A 475 74.98 -33.55 -4.27
N LEU A 476 73.97 -32.79 -4.75
CA LEU A 476 74.09 -31.85 -5.88
C LEU A 476 74.64 -30.46 -5.48
N LEU A 477 74.72 -30.15 -4.18
CA LEU A 477 75.22 -28.88 -3.62
C LEU A 477 76.63 -28.98 -3.01
N LYS A 478 77.22 -30.18 -3.02
CA LYS A 478 78.66 -30.42 -2.81
C LYS A 478 79.34 -30.61 -4.16
#